data_AF-A0A524NVR2-F1
#
_entry.id   AF-A0A524NVR2-F1
#
_cell.length_a   1.000
_cell.length_b   1.000
_cell.length_c   1.000
_cell.angle_alpha   90.00
_cell.angle_beta   90.00
_cell.angle_gamma   90.00
#
_symmetry.space_group_name_H-M   'P 1'
#
loop_
_entity.id
_entity.type
_entity.pdbx_description
1 polymer ?
#
loop_
_entity_poly.entity_id
_entity_poly.type
_entity_poly.pdbx_seq_one_letter_code
_entity_poly.pdbx_strand_id
1 'polypeptide(L)'
;FDEVALRTLREKLAGITQGAALADFHEPVSIDVLRNRLRSASEEDGGGSGFLAGGVTFCSLTPMRAIPATLVIIAGLGDGAFPRRDRAVSYDLIAAARRPGDRSPRDDDRYAFLETVLATRSKLVLTFVGRSQRNNSPLAPSSVLADLMRTIDRTFRCEEPKAPSASQTMIREHALQPFSERYFASGAANDERIFSFSQQDCSAAAARRAATGITRPFFIAPLNPAPKPSATVELREVMELPAAASKYFCTRVLGLRLPQRDDEECDCEPFGAEALADYGRKVAMLERRLSGRPGNESEIELLRATHGLPHGGLGRARYERLRHEVDLMIATLRHAAGGGLSILEPTAFEIVESGWSLTGRLEGLTPGGLLLFRPAKLKAKDRVRAWIQHLALCAHVEQSRVPDTPKPPVDQTLLVATDQTLLFRPVANARDHLARLVAMVEDAGTTLLPWFPESSFEYASELRASRDEESDAPGDALEHARKTFYRTGGPSWSGGESYDEYVQLAWRGCDPLAGDATLFQQIAHEIYDPLLGAVEPLDEGTSDS
;
A
#
# COMPACT_ATOMS: atom_id res chain seq x y z
N PHE A 1 -2.57 21.65 26.26
CA PHE A 1 -2.12 22.80 25.44
C PHE A 1 -0.80 23.27 26.00
N ASP A 2 0.17 23.56 25.14
CA ASP A 2 1.47 24.09 25.57
C ASP A 2 1.28 25.54 26.08
N GLU A 3 1.33 25.71 27.41
CA GLU A 3 1.15 27.01 28.06
C GLU A 3 2.23 28.02 27.67
N VAL A 4 3.43 27.55 27.34
CA VAL A 4 4.54 28.42 26.91
C VAL A 4 4.24 28.98 25.53
N ALA A 5 3.83 28.13 24.59
CA ALA A 5 3.46 28.56 23.24
C ALA A 5 2.31 29.59 23.26
N LEU A 6 1.32 29.38 24.13
CA LEU A 6 0.18 30.29 24.27
C LEU A 6 0.59 31.65 24.87
N ARG A 7 1.51 31.66 25.84
CA ARG A 7 2.08 32.90 26.38
C ARG A 7 2.84 33.67 25.31
N THR A 8 3.70 33.00 24.54
CA THR A 8 4.45 33.62 23.44
C THR A 8 3.53 34.22 22.38
N LEU A 9 2.42 33.55 22.04
CA LEU A 9 1.43 34.10 21.11
C LEU A 9 0.78 35.38 21.66
N ARG A 10 0.42 35.41 22.95
CA ARG A 10 -0.16 36.59 23.61
C ARG A 10 0.82 37.76 23.64
N GLU A 11 2.09 37.50 23.93
CA GLU A 11 3.15 38.52 23.91
C GLU A 11 3.30 39.14 22.51
N LYS A 12 3.25 38.33 21.45
CA LYS A 12 3.33 38.83 20.06
C LYS A 12 2.11 39.66 19.66
N LEU A 13 0.92 39.21 20.03
CA LEU A 13 -0.32 39.97 19.83
C LEU A 13 -0.26 41.31 20.58
N ALA A 14 0.20 41.31 21.83
CA ALA A 14 0.41 42.53 22.60
C ALA A 14 1.39 43.49 21.90
N GLY A 15 2.51 42.98 21.38
CA GLY A 15 3.48 43.77 20.61
C GLY A 15 2.87 44.41 19.35
N ILE A 16 2.00 43.69 18.63
CA ILE A 16 1.28 44.24 17.47
C ILE A 16 0.34 45.36 17.91
N THR A 17 -0.43 45.17 18.98
CA THR A 17 -1.35 46.20 19.49
C THR A 17 -0.61 47.44 19.98
N GLN A 18 0.54 47.27 20.63
CA GLN A 18 1.39 48.38 21.05
C GLN A 18 1.95 49.15 19.86
N GLY A 19 2.39 48.45 18.81
CA GLY A 19 2.86 49.08 17.57
C GLY A 19 1.78 49.91 16.88
N ALA A 20 0.53 49.41 16.84
CA ALA A 20 -0.61 50.16 16.30
C ALA A 20 -0.91 51.41 17.12
N ALA A 21 -0.90 51.31 18.46
CA ALA A 21 -1.11 52.45 19.35
C ALA A 21 -0.01 53.52 19.19
N LEU A 22 1.26 53.11 19.05
CA LEU A 22 2.37 54.03 18.81
C LEU A 22 2.28 54.77 17.46
N ALA A 23 1.67 54.13 16.46
CA ALA A 23 1.44 54.71 15.14
C ALA A 23 0.12 55.51 15.05
N ASP A 24 -0.65 55.62 16.15
CA ASP A 24 -2.01 56.17 16.20
C ASP A 24 -2.94 55.58 15.12
N PHE A 25 -2.79 54.28 14.87
CA PHE A 25 -3.52 53.57 13.82
C PHE A 25 -4.77 52.88 14.40
N HIS A 26 -5.96 53.36 14.00
CA HIS A 26 -7.26 52.88 14.49
C HIS A 26 -8.13 52.21 13.41
N GLU A 27 -7.63 52.08 12.19
CA GLU A 27 -8.38 51.46 11.10
C GLU A 27 -8.44 49.93 11.25
N PRO A 28 -9.50 49.28 10.73
CA PRO A 28 -9.61 47.82 10.78
C PRO A 28 -8.52 47.15 9.94
N VAL A 29 -7.91 46.10 10.49
CA VAL A 29 -6.88 45.28 9.82
C VAL A 29 -7.48 43.92 9.45
N SER A 30 -7.20 43.44 8.23
CA SER A 30 -7.64 42.11 7.81
C SER A 30 -6.91 40.99 8.56
N ILE A 31 -7.58 39.86 8.75
CA ILE A 31 -6.98 38.68 9.40
C ILE A 31 -5.74 38.17 8.67
N ASP A 32 -5.65 38.36 7.34
CA ASP A 32 -4.51 37.91 6.54
C ASP A 32 -3.26 38.74 6.83
N VAL A 33 -3.41 40.05 7.02
CA VAL A 33 -2.30 40.93 7.44
C VAL A 33 -1.83 40.56 8.84
N LEU A 34 -2.76 40.34 9.78
CA LEU A 34 -2.44 39.91 11.13
C LEU A 34 -1.73 38.55 11.14
N ARG A 35 -2.23 37.57 10.35
CA ARG A 35 -1.63 36.24 10.23
C ARG A 35 -0.22 36.31 9.67
N ASN A 36 0.00 37.11 8.62
CA ASN A 36 1.34 37.31 8.06
C ASN A 36 2.28 37.96 9.07
N ARG A 37 1.84 39.00 9.79
CA ARG A 37 2.67 39.64 10.82
C ARG A 37 3.02 38.69 11.96
N LEU A 38 2.06 37.90 12.44
CA LEU A 38 2.28 36.88 13.48
C LEU A 38 3.23 35.78 13.01
N ARG A 39 3.13 35.36 11.74
CA ARG A 39 4.05 34.39 11.15
C ARG A 39 5.47 34.94 11.12
N SER A 40 5.67 36.14 10.58
CA SER A 40 7.01 36.77 10.54
C SER A 40 7.59 36.99 11.95
N ALA A 41 6.80 37.49 12.90
CA ALA A 41 7.23 37.64 14.29
C ALA A 41 7.54 36.28 14.96
N SER A 42 7.00 35.17 14.43
CA SER A 42 7.31 33.82 14.89
C SER A 42 8.58 33.25 14.30
N GLU A 43 8.93 33.64 13.09
CA GLU A 43 10.18 33.25 12.43
C GLU A 43 11.38 34.07 12.92
N GLU A 44 11.16 35.30 13.38
CA GLU A 44 12.21 36.19 13.92
C GLU A 44 12.74 35.77 15.30
N ASP A 45 11.95 35.02 16.07
CA ASP A 45 12.36 34.50 17.38
C ASP A 45 13.29 33.28 17.21
N GLY A 46 14.58 33.56 17.03
CA GLY A 46 15.63 32.57 17.27
C GLY A 46 15.72 32.26 18.75
N GLY A 47 15.04 31.20 19.21
CA GLY A 47 14.97 30.78 20.61
C GLY A 47 16.34 30.72 21.29
N GLY A 48 16.63 31.75 22.10
CA GLY A 48 17.90 31.93 22.81
C GLY A 48 17.90 31.38 24.25
N SER A 49 17.05 30.41 24.59
CA SER A 49 17.06 29.83 25.94
C SER A 49 18.16 28.79 26.07
N GLY A 50 18.93 28.83 27.17
CA GLY A 50 20.00 27.86 27.45
C GLY A 50 21.39 28.25 26.91
N PHE A 51 21.57 29.49 26.48
CA PHE A 51 22.85 30.04 26.06
C PHE A 51 23.91 29.92 27.17
N LEU A 52 25.02 29.24 26.90
CA LEU A 52 26.12 28.97 27.86
C LEU A 52 25.66 28.29 29.17
N ALA A 53 24.53 27.58 29.16
CA ALA A 53 24.01 26.86 30.33
C ALA A 53 24.79 25.57 30.67
N GLY A 54 25.85 25.25 29.91
CA GLY A 54 26.74 24.10 30.08
C GLY A 54 26.69 23.11 28.91
N GLY A 55 27.80 22.42 28.65
CA GLY A 55 27.90 21.40 27.60
C GLY A 55 28.20 21.98 26.20
N VAL A 56 27.41 21.57 25.20
CA VAL A 56 27.56 21.95 23.78
C VAL A 56 26.51 22.99 23.42
N THR A 57 26.93 24.12 22.83
CA THR A 57 26.01 25.18 22.40
C THR A 57 25.76 25.10 20.89
N PHE A 58 24.49 25.02 20.50
CA PHE A 58 24.04 25.16 19.11
C PHE A 58 23.47 26.55 18.91
N CYS A 59 24.01 27.30 17.94
CA CYS A 59 23.53 28.63 17.61
C CYS A 59 23.85 28.99 16.16
N SER A 60 23.21 30.04 15.65
CA SER A 60 23.69 30.70 14.43
C SER A 60 25.01 31.44 14.71
N LEU A 61 25.68 31.91 13.65
CA LEU A 61 26.94 32.66 13.79
C LEU A 61 26.74 34.06 14.40
N THR A 62 25.51 34.55 14.54
CA THR A 62 25.19 35.90 15.00
C THR A 62 25.32 36.09 16.53
N PRO A 63 24.72 35.26 17.42
CA PRO A 63 24.73 35.50 18.87
C PRO A 63 26.06 35.18 19.59
N MET A 64 27.00 34.44 18.97
CA MET A 64 28.30 34.04 19.56
C MET A 64 29.51 34.81 19.01
N ARG A 65 29.25 35.99 18.42
CA ARG A 65 30.28 36.78 17.74
C ARG A 65 31.49 37.03 18.66
N ALA A 66 32.67 36.62 18.21
CA ALA A 66 33.96 36.84 18.87
C ALA A 66 34.13 36.23 20.29
N ILE A 67 33.30 35.27 20.72
CA ILE A 67 33.53 34.55 21.98
C ILE A 67 34.54 33.42 21.75
N PRO A 68 35.69 33.42 22.44
CA PRO A 68 36.69 32.37 22.25
C PRO A 68 36.18 30.99 22.67
N ALA A 69 36.36 30.00 21.79
CA ALA A 69 35.96 28.62 22.06
C ALA A 69 37.08 27.64 21.69
N THR A 70 37.26 26.60 22.51
CA THR A 70 38.28 25.57 22.27
C THR A 70 38.01 24.79 20.98
N LEU A 71 36.75 24.39 20.78
CA LEU A 71 36.27 23.69 19.60
C LEU A 71 35.13 24.49 18.99
N VAL A 72 35.21 24.76 17.69
CA VAL A 72 34.13 25.35 16.92
C VAL A 72 33.80 24.44 15.75
N ILE A 73 32.50 24.18 15.57
CA ILE A 73 31.97 23.40 14.45
C ILE A 73 31.01 24.30 13.68
N ILE A 74 31.29 24.54 12.40
CA ILE A 74 30.38 25.24 11.49
C ILE A 74 29.82 24.23 10.50
N ALA A 75 28.51 24.01 10.60
CA ALA A 75 27.80 23.10 9.71
C ALA A 75 27.08 23.85 8.58
N GLY A 76 26.97 23.22 7.42
CA GLY A 76 26.14 23.73 6.32
C GLY A 76 26.81 24.79 5.45
N LEU A 77 28.14 24.80 5.33
CA LEU A 77 28.90 25.72 4.48
C LEU A 77 28.84 25.34 2.99
N GLY A 78 27.64 25.10 2.46
CA GLY A 78 27.41 24.83 1.04
C GLY A 78 27.26 26.10 0.21
N ASP A 79 27.53 26.00 -1.10
CA ASP A 79 27.23 27.08 -2.04
C ASP A 79 25.74 27.45 -2.02
N GLY A 80 25.44 28.75 -2.11
CA GLY A 80 24.09 29.30 -1.98
C GLY A 80 23.46 29.26 -0.58
N ALA A 81 23.99 28.45 0.35
CA ALA A 81 23.52 28.39 1.74
C ALA A 81 24.25 29.40 2.64
N PHE A 82 25.57 29.56 2.45
CA PHE A 82 26.40 30.52 3.17
C PHE A 82 27.44 31.17 2.23
N PRO A 83 27.77 32.46 2.38
CA PRO A 83 27.04 33.48 3.15
C PRO A 83 25.62 33.71 2.58
N ARG A 84 24.72 34.29 3.38
CA ARG A 84 23.36 34.60 2.92
C ARG A 84 23.40 35.51 1.69
N ARG A 85 22.46 35.25 0.77
CA ARG A 85 22.26 36.12 -0.40
C ARG A 85 21.66 37.43 0.06
N ASP A 86 22.30 38.52 -0.33
CA ASP A 86 21.81 39.87 -0.12
C ASP A 86 21.01 40.29 -1.36
N ARG A 87 19.68 40.27 -1.25
CA ARG A 87 18.79 40.76 -2.32
C ARG A 87 18.14 42.04 -1.83
N ALA A 88 18.76 43.16 -2.16
CA ALA A 88 18.17 44.47 -1.95
C ALA A 88 16.87 44.61 -2.74
N VAL A 89 15.91 45.34 -2.18
CA VAL A 89 14.70 45.74 -2.89
C VAL A 89 15.07 46.73 -4.00
N SER A 90 14.32 46.73 -5.11
CA SER A 90 14.65 47.53 -6.30
C SER A 90 14.69 49.05 -6.07
N TYR A 91 14.05 49.51 -5.00
CA TYR A 91 13.98 50.92 -4.59
C TYR A 91 14.92 51.26 -3.41
N ASP A 92 15.82 50.35 -3.02
CA ASP A 92 16.84 50.65 -2.03
C ASP A 92 17.96 51.51 -2.64
N LEU A 93 17.88 52.82 -2.40
CA LEU A 93 18.87 53.78 -2.88
C LEU A 93 20.23 53.63 -2.18
N ILE A 94 20.26 53.08 -0.96
CA ILE A 94 21.52 52.80 -0.24
C ILE A 94 22.23 51.64 -0.94
N ALA A 95 21.50 50.60 -1.32
CA ALA A 95 22.06 49.52 -2.12
C ALA A 95 22.54 49.99 -3.51
N ALA A 96 21.85 50.96 -4.12
CA ALA A 96 22.25 51.53 -5.41
C ALA A 96 23.54 52.37 -5.34
N ALA A 97 23.83 53.02 -4.21
CA ALA A 97 24.99 53.89 -4.03
C ALA A 97 25.68 53.67 -2.66
N ARG A 98 26.19 52.45 -2.44
CA ARG A 98 26.82 52.04 -1.18
C ARG A 98 28.01 52.93 -0.78
N ARG A 99 28.10 53.22 0.51
CA ARG A 99 29.16 53.99 1.17
C ARG A 99 29.79 53.17 2.31
N PRO A 100 31.02 53.51 2.73
CA PRO A 100 31.62 52.93 3.93
C PRO A 100 30.70 53.08 5.15
N GLY A 101 30.42 51.97 5.85
CA GLY A 101 29.48 51.92 6.98
C GLY A 101 28.11 51.33 6.65
N ASP A 102 27.74 51.24 5.37
CA ASP A 102 26.49 50.61 4.97
C ASP A 102 26.53 49.10 5.22
N ARG A 103 25.46 48.57 5.81
CA ARG A 103 25.36 47.14 6.15
C ARG A 103 25.05 46.29 4.94
N SER A 104 25.59 45.08 4.97
CA SER A 104 25.44 44.09 3.92
C SER A 104 25.38 42.73 4.62
N PRO A 105 24.21 42.05 4.67
CA PRO A 105 24.09 40.75 5.31
C PRO A 105 25.12 39.73 4.82
N ARG A 106 25.48 39.80 3.53
CA ARG A 106 26.52 38.96 2.94
C ARG A 106 27.90 39.27 3.54
N ASP A 107 28.26 40.53 3.69
CA ASP A 107 29.56 40.92 4.25
C ASP A 107 29.61 40.70 5.76
N ASP A 108 28.49 40.91 6.45
CA ASP A 108 28.32 40.57 7.87
C ASP A 108 28.57 39.07 8.11
N ASP A 109 28.02 38.19 7.26
CA ASP A 109 28.26 36.74 7.33
C ASP A 109 29.72 36.37 7.01
N ARG A 110 30.33 36.98 5.98
CA ARG A 110 31.75 36.76 5.66
C ARG A 110 32.64 37.18 6.83
N TYR A 111 32.33 38.31 7.45
CA TYR A 111 33.07 38.82 8.60
C TYR A 111 32.84 37.95 9.84
N ALA A 112 31.61 37.49 10.10
CA ALA A 112 31.30 36.55 11.17
C ALA A 112 32.05 35.22 11.04
N PHE A 113 32.19 34.70 9.81
CA PHE A 113 33.03 33.53 9.55
C PHE A 113 34.50 33.79 9.92
N LEU A 114 35.05 34.93 9.51
CA LEU A 114 36.42 35.31 9.86
C LEU A 114 36.62 35.43 11.37
N GLU A 115 35.73 36.12 12.08
CA GLU A 115 35.79 36.24 13.54
C GLU A 115 35.70 34.87 14.22
N THR A 116 34.88 33.96 13.69
CA THR A 116 34.76 32.59 14.20
C THR A 116 36.07 31.82 14.04
N VAL A 117 36.74 31.96 12.89
CA VAL A 117 38.07 31.40 12.67
C VAL A 117 39.07 31.96 13.68
N LEU A 118 39.06 33.28 13.93
CA LEU A 118 39.96 33.96 14.87
C LEU A 118 39.66 33.66 16.35
N ALA A 119 38.40 33.39 16.69
CA ALA A 119 37.96 33.06 18.04
C ALA A 119 38.24 31.60 18.41
N THR A 120 38.44 30.72 17.43
CA THR A 120 38.72 29.30 17.66
C THR A 120 40.12 29.11 18.27
N ARG A 121 40.21 28.39 19.39
CA ARG A 121 41.47 28.23 20.14
C ARG A 121 42.20 26.93 19.89
N SER A 122 41.51 25.83 19.57
CA SER A 122 42.16 24.53 19.35
C SER A 122 41.75 23.88 18.03
N LYS A 123 40.45 23.65 17.80
CA LYS A 123 39.98 22.91 16.62
C LYS A 123 38.81 23.61 15.94
N LEU A 124 38.91 23.76 14.62
CA LEU A 124 37.85 24.24 13.74
C LEU A 124 37.40 23.11 12.83
N VAL A 125 36.11 22.75 12.88
CA VAL A 125 35.51 21.74 11.99
C VAL A 125 34.52 22.44 11.09
N LEU A 126 34.70 22.31 9.78
CA LEU A 126 33.87 22.95 8.75
C LEU A 126 33.21 21.85 7.91
N THR A 127 31.88 21.85 7.83
CA THR A 127 31.15 20.83 7.08
C THR A 127 30.28 21.45 5.99
N PHE A 128 30.17 20.75 4.87
CA PHE A 128 29.29 21.07 3.76
C PHE A 128 28.81 19.79 3.07
N VAL A 129 27.70 19.87 2.34
CA VAL A 129 27.19 18.75 1.54
C VAL A 129 27.90 18.77 0.20
N GLY A 130 28.79 17.81 -0.04
CA GLY A 130 29.59 17.74 -1.28
C GLY A 130 28.92 17.03 -2.45
N ARG A 131 27.80 16.32 -2.24
CA ARG A 131 27.05 15.62 -3.30
C ARG A 131 25.54 15.61 -3.06
N SER A 132 24.78 15.63 -4.15
CA SER A 132 23.32 15.49 -4.12
C SER A 132 22.88 14.08 -3.70
N GLN A 133 21.96 13.99 -2.75
CA GLN A 133 21.39 12.72 -2.29
C GLN A 133 20.51 12.03 -3.35
N ARG A 134 20.05 12.76 -4.37
CA ARG A 134 19.14 12.24 -5.41
C ARG A 134 19.88 11.60 -6.59
N ASN A 135 20.94 12.27 -7.07
CA ASN A 135 21.62 11.91 -8.32
C ASN A 135 23.16 11.86 -8.18
N ASN A 136 23.68 12.01 -6.96
CA ASN A 136 25.11 11.92 -6.66
C ASN A 136 26.00 12.96 -7.37
N SER A 137 25.42 14.02 -7.96
CA SER A 137 26.18 15.09 -8.62
C SER A 137 27.02 15.88 -7.59
N PRO A 138 28.22 16.36 -7.95
CA PRO A 138 29.05 17.17 -7.06
C PRO A 138 28.39 18.51 -6.74
N LEU A 139 28.57 18.98 -5.51
CA LEU A 139 28.11 20.26 -5.00
C LEU A 139 29.29 21.06 -4.45
N ALA A 140 29.31 22.36 -4.76
CA ALA A 140 30.40 23.23 -4.37
C ALA A 140 30.29 23.66 -2.89
N PRO A 141 31.42 23.84 -2.19
CA PRO A 141 31.44 24.48 -0.89
C PRO A 141 31.10 25.98 -1.00
N SER A 142 30.80 26.61 0.12
CA SER A 142 30.61 28.07 0.19
C SER A 142 31.83 28.82 -0.32
N SER A 143 31.59 30.02 -0.87
CA SER A 143 32.67 30.89 -1.36
C SER A 143 33.73 31.21 -0.30
N VAL A 144 33.33 31.39 0.97
CA VAL A 144 34.29 31.68 2.06
C VAL A 144 35.14 30.47 2.42
N LEU A 145 34.56 29.26 2.34
CA LEU A 145 35.31 28.03 2.56
C LEU A 145 36.29 27.79 1.42
N ALA A 146 35.87 28.03 0.18
CA ALA A 146 36.76 27.99 -0.98
C ALA A 146 37.92 29.01 -0.89
N ASP A 147 37.65 30.23 -0.41
CA ASP A 147 38.68 31.26 -0.18
C ASP A 147 39.67 30.83 0.92
N LEU A 148 39.18 30.23 2.01
CA LEU A 148 40.03 29.67 3.08
C LEU A 148 40.91 28.53 2.55
N MET A 149 40.34 27.59 1.81
CA MET A 149 41.08 26.48 1.18
C MET A 149 42.17 27.00 0.26
N ARG A 150 41.87 27.98 -0.61
CA ARG A 150 42.85 28.61 -1.49
C ARG A 150 43.97 29.31 -0.71
N THR A 151 43.64 29.92 0.42
CA THR A 151 44.62 30.59 1.30
C THR A 151 45.56 29.58 1.97
N ILE A 152 45.01 28.45 2.43
CA ILE A 152 45.80 27.31 2.94
C ILE A 152 46.74 26.80 1.84
N ASP A 153 46.22 26.55 0.64
CA ASP A 153 46.99 26.04 -0.49
C ASP A 153 48.08 27.00 -0.98
N ARG A 154 47.91 28.31 -0.77
CA ARG A 154 48.94 29.30 -1.06
C ARG A 154 50.05 29.31 -0.01
N THR A 155 49.71 29.10 1.26
CA THR A 155 50.59 29.30 2.42
C THR A 155 51.33 28.02 2.84
N PHE A 156 50.69 26.87 2.73
CA PHE A 156 51.22 25.58 3.16
C PHE A 156 51.45 24.66 1.97
N ARG A 157 52.41 23.73 2.09
CA ARG A 157 52.67 22.66 1.13
C ARG A 157 52.87 21.36 1.89
N CYS A 158 52.48 20.26 1.26
CA CYS A 158 52.83 18.93 1.76
C CYS A 158 54.30 18.64 1.44
N GLU A 159 54.97 17.88 2.31
CA GLU A 159 56.40 17.55 2.17
C GLU A 159 56.67 16.65 0.95
N GLU A 160 55.68 15.88 0.50
CA GLU A 160 55.81 14.95 -0.62
C GLU A 160 55.61 15.64 -1.99
N PRO A 161 56.49 15.40 -2.99
CA PRO A 161 56.43 16.07 -4.30
C PRO A 161 55.18 15.81 -5.14
N LYS A 162 54.43 14.74 -4.86
CA LYS A 162 53.20 14.34 -5.57
C LYS A 162 51.95 14.37 -4.69
N ALA A 163 52.03 14.96 -3.50
CA ALA A 163 50.88 15.05 -2.61
C ALA A 163 49.79 15.96 -3.20
N PRO A 164 48.51 15.70 -2.86
CA PRO A 164 47.41 16.61 -3.16
C PRO A 164 47.62 17.97 -2.47
N SER A 165 46.80 18.96 -2.81
CA SER A 165 46.93 20.29 -2.18
C SER A 165 46.74 20.20 -0.66
N ALA A 166 47.35 21.14 0.08
CA ALA A 166 47.28 21.14 1.55
C ALA A 166 45.84 21.11 2.04
N SER A 167 44.94 21.88 1.41
CA SER A 167 43.51 21.90 1.72
C SER A 167 42.83 20.55 1.41
N GLN A 168 43.17 19.89 0.31
CA GLN A 168 42.63 18.57 -0.05
C GLN A 168 43.00 17.50 0.98
N THR A 169 44.22 17.56 1.55
CA THR A 169 44.61 16.62 2.62
C THR A 169 43.78 16.77 3.89
N MET A 170 43.06 17.88 4.08
CA MET A 170 42.21 18.14 5.24
C MET A 170 40.74 17.73 5.01
N ILE A 171 40.32 17.49 3.76
CA ILE A 171 38.93 17.14 3.43
C ILE A 171 38.67 15.66 3.72
N ARG A 172 37.56 15.36 4.40
CA ARG A 172 37.10 13.98 4.63
C ARG A 172 35.72 13.80 4.02
N GLU A 173 35.60 12.83 3.13
CA GLU A 173 34.32 12.45 2.54
C GLU A 173 33.63 11.38 3.39
N HIS A 174 32.53 11.78 4.03
CA HIS A 174 31.65 10.91 4.79
C HIS A 174 30.69 10.14 3.87
N ALA A 175 30.40 8.89 4.23
CA ALA A 175 29.44 8.05 3.52
C ALA A 175 27.99 8.54 3.75
N LEU A 176 27.11 8.30 2.76
CA LEU A 176 25.69 8.68 2.81
C LEU A 176 24.93 8.00 3.96
N GLN A 177 25.25 6.73 4.23
CA GLN A 177 24.58 5.94 5.26
C GLN A 177 25.45 5.84 6.51
N PRO A 178 24.87 6.00 7.73
CA PRO A 178 25.61 5.97 8.98
C PRO A 178 26.18 4.58 9.30
N PHE A 179 25.55 3.52 8.80
CA PHE A 179 26.01 2.12 8.91
C PHE A 179 26.95 1.70 7.76
N SER A 180 27.62 2.65 7.10
CA SER A 180 28.67 2.30 6.15
C SER A 180 29.80 1.55 6.85
N GLU A 181 30.26 0.43 6.28
CA GLU A 181 31.39 -0.36 6.81
C GLU A 181 32.66 0.50 7.00
N ARG A 182 32.80 1.59 6.24
CA ARG A 182 33.91 2.55 6.34
C ARG A 182 34.07 3.14 7.75
N TYR A 183 33.01 3.21 8.55
CA TYR A 183 33.10 3.76 9.91
C TYR A 183 33.51 2.72 10.97
N PHE A 184 33.56 1.43 10.62
CA PHE A 184 33.77 0.32 11.56
C PHE A 184 34.92 -0.63 11.15
N ALA A 185 35.44 -0.48 9.93
CA ALA A 185 36.54 -1.29 9.45
C ALA A 185 37.87 -0.84 10.06
N SER A 186 38.58 -1.79 10.69
CA SER A 186 39.96 -1.62 11.14
C SER A 186 40.92 -2.12 10.05
N GLY A 187 41.86 -1.29 9.59
CA GLY A 187 42.88 -1.67 8.62
C GLY A 187 43.61 -0.48 7.99
N ALA A 188 44.83 -0.71 7.49
CA ALA A 188 45.72 0.33 6.96
C ALA A 188 45.19 1.10 5.73
N ALA A 189 44.15 0.58 5.07
CA ALA A 189 43.52 1.21 3.91
C ALA A 189 42.39 2.20 4.26
N ASN A 190 41.99 2.28 5.54
CA ASN A 190 40.88 3.11 5.98
C ASN A 190 41.41 4.32 6.77
N ASP A 191 40.79 5.49 6.58
CA ASP A 191 41.19 6.68 7.31
C ASP A 191 40.80 6.53 8.79
N GLU A 192 41.79 6.42 9.69
CA GLU A 192 41.60 6.26 11.14
C GLU A 192 40.76 7.38 11.79
N ARG A 193 40.58 8.51 11.09
CA ARG A 193 39.74 9.63 11.54
C ARG A 193 38.27 9.46 11.17
N ILE A 194 37.94 8.48 10.34
CA ILE A 194 36.58 8.17 9.90
C ILE A 194 36.09 6.95 10.69
N PHE A 195 35.46 7.22 11.82
CA PHE A 195 34.89 6.18 12.70
C PHE A 195 33.55 6.63 13.27
N SER A 196 32.78 5.68 13.79
CA SER A 196 31.53 5.95 14.50
C SER A 196 31.51 5.23 15.84
N PHE A 197 30.96 5.90 16.86
CA PHE A 197 30.71 5.31 18.18
C PHE A 197 29.34 4.63 18.28
N SER A 198 28.53 4.65 17.21
CA SER A 198 27.19 4.07 17.20
C SER A 198 27.25 2.55 17.13
N GLN A 199 26.91 1.91 18.25
CA GLN A 199 26.84 0.45 18.32
C GLN A 199 25.72 -0.12 17.42
N GLN A 200 24.62 0.62 17.28
CA GLN A 200 23.51 0.25 16.41
C GLN A 200 23.96 0.19 14.94
N ASP A 201 24.65 1.23 14.47
CA ASP A 201 25.18 1.27 13.10
C ASP A 201 26.27 0.21 12.86
N CYS A 202 27.10 -0.07 13.88
CA CYS A 202 28.08 -1.15 13.81
C CYS A 202 27.41 -2.52 13.62
N SER A 203 26.32 -2.78 14.36
CA SER A 203 25.55 -4.01 14.23
C SER A 203 24.88 -4.14 12.86
N ALA A 204 24.36 -3.04 12.32
CA ALA A 204 23.75 -2.99 10.99
C ALA A 204 24.79 -3.24 9.88
N ALA A 205 25.98 -2.64 10.00
CA ALA A 205 27.09 -2.87 9.07
C ALA A 205 27.52 -4.35 9.09
N ALA A 206 27.67 -4.95 10.29
CA ALA A 206 28.02 -6.35 10.44
C ALA A 206 26.93 -7.29 9.87
N ALA A 207 25.65 -7.00 10.13
CA ALA A 207 24.53 -7.78 9.60
C ALA A 207 24.47 -7.73 8.08
N ARG A 208 24.70 -6.54 7.48
CA ARG A 208 24.76 -6.38 6.02
C ARG A 208 25.91 -7.17 5.41
N ARG A 209 27.08 -7.19 6.06
CA ARG A 209 28.24 -7.99 5.61
C ARG A 209 27.98 -9.49 5.69
N ALA A 210 27.25 -9.93 6.72
CA ALA A 210 26.87 -11.33 6.90
C ALA A 210 25.69 -11.77 6.03
N ALA A 211 24.91 -10.82 5.48
CA ALA A 211 23.76 -11.12 4.66
C ALA A 211 24.20 -11.72 3.31
N THR A 212 23.84 -12.99 3.07
CA THR A 212 24.16 -13.74 1.85
C THR A 212 23.21 -13.43 0.66
N GLY A 213 22.33 -12.43 0.80
CA GLY A 213 21.30 -12.13 -0.20
C GLY A 213 20.13 -13.13 -0.25
N ILE A 214 20.14 -14.17 0.59
CA ILE A 214 19.06 -15.17 0.63
C ILE A 214 17.93 -14.65 1.51
N THR A 215 16.82 -14.25 0.88
CA THR A 215 15.57 -13.99 1.58
C THR A 215 15.03 -15.30 2.13
N ARG A 216 14.94 -15.41 3.46
CA ARG A 216 14.38 -16.61 4.09
C ARG A 216 12.88 -16.74 3.72
N PRO A 217 12.42 -17.95 3.36
CA PRO A 217 11.01 -18.23 3.17
C PRO A 217 10.19 -17.79 4.39
N PHE A 218 9.01 -17.20 4.16
CA PHE A 218 8.12 -16.84 5.26
C PHE A 218 7.55 -18.09 5.95
N PHE A 219 7.11 -19.06 5.15
CA PHE A 219 6.66 -20.36 5.61
C PHE A 219 7.70 -21.43 5.23
N ILE A 220 8.22 -22.16 6.23
CA ILE A 220 9.31 -23.14 6.06
C ILE A 220 8.89 -24.58 6.39
N ALA A 221 7.84 -24.77 7.21
CA ALA A 221 7.35 -26.07 7.62
C ALA A 221 5.92 -25.96 8.15
N PRO A 222 5.10 -27.04 8.04
CA PRO A 222 3.78 -27.11 8.65
C PRO A 222 3.79 -26.79 10.15
N LEU A 223 2.73 -26.12 10.59
CA LEU A 223 2.48 -25.80 11.99
C LEU A 223 2.00 -27.05 12.74
N ASN A 224 2.23 -27.07 14.05
CA ASN A 224 1.65 -28.11 14.89
C ASN A 224 0.12 -28.00 14.89
N PRO A 225 -0.61 -29.09 14.62
CA PRO A 225 -2.07 -29.06 14.63
C PRO A 225 -2.57 -28.70 16.03
N ALA A 226 -3.48 -27.73 16.11
CA ALA A 226 -4.21 -27.50 17.34
C ALA A 226 -5.15 -28.69 17.61
N PRO A 227 -5.29 -29.18 18.86
CA PRO A 227 -6.25 -30.22 19.18
C PRO A 227 -7.68 -29.68 18.96
N LYS A 228 -8.35 -30.10 17.89
CA LYS A 228 -9.75 -29.80 17.63
C LYS A 228 -10.62 -31.03 17.92
N PRO A 229 -11.71 -30.91 18.71
CA PRO A 229 -12.77 -31.92 18.72
C PRO A 229 -13.49 -31.91 17.36
N SER A 230 -13.79 -33.11 16.82
CA SER A 230 -14.59 -33.41 15.62
C SER A 230 -15.06 -32.18 14.82
N ALA A 231 -14.36 -31.89 13.72
CA ALA A 231 -14.45 -30.63 12.99
C ALA A 231 -15.78 -30.47 12.22
N THR A 232 -16.75 -29.82 12.87
CA THR A 232 -17.83 -29.16 12.12
C THR A 232 -17.25 -27.94 11.43
N VAL A 233 -17.16 -28.01 10.10
CA VAL A 233 -16.73 -26.92 9.23
C VAL A 233 -17.97 -26.21 8.71
N GLU A 234 -17.93 -24.87 8.66
CA GLU A 234 -19.01 -24.11 8.04
C GLU A 234 -18.76 -23.93 6.54
N LEU A 235 -19.82 -23.96 5.72
CA LEU A 235 -19.74 -23.75 4.27
C LEU A 235 -19.00 -22.46 3.90
N ARG A 236 -19.15 -21.40 4.71
CA ARG A 236 -18.42 -20.14 4.53
C ARG A 236 -16.91 -20.31 4.56
N GLU A 237 -16.39 -21.18 5.42
CA GLU A 237 -14.94 -21.41 5.54
C GLU A 237 -14.40 -22.12 4.30
N VAL A 238 -15.16 -23.11 3.81
CA VAL A 238 -14.86 -23.82 2.57
C VAL A 238 -14.88 -22.88 1.37
N MET A 239 -15.73 -21.86 1.35
CA MET A 239 -15.77 -20.84 0.29
C MET A 239 -14.72 -19.72 0.43
N GLU A 240 -14.26 -19.43 1.65
CA GLU A 240 -13.25 -18.42 1.93
C GLU A 240 -11.86 -18.87 1.48
N LEU A 241 -11.49 -20.12 1.75
CA LEU A 241 -10.17 -20.67 1.47
C LEU A 241 -9.78 -20.56 -0.02
N PRO A 242 -10.56 -21.09 -0.98
CA PRO A 242 -10.22 -21.02 -2.40
C PRO A 242 -10.08 -19.57 -2.88
N ALA A 243 -10.93 -18.67 -2.39
CA ALA A 243 -10.95 -17.29 -2.85
C ALA A 243 -9.70 -16.50 -2.42
N ALA A 244 -9.03 -16.89 -1.33
CA ALA A 244 -7.89 -16.16 -0.80
C ALA A 244 -7.03 -17.02 0.16
N ALA A 245 -6.45 -18.14 -0.29
CA ALA A 245 -5.78 -19.09 0.60
C ALA A 245 -4.62 -18.48 1.40
N SER A 246 -3.80 -17.63 0.77
CA SER A 246 -2.70 -16.93 1.45
C SER A 246 -3.22 -15.97 2.54
N LYS A 247 -4.34 -15.27 2.27
CA LYS A 247 -5.00 -14.39 3.25
C LYS A 247 -5.63 -15.20 4.37
N TYR A 248 -6.28 -16.32 4.05
CA TYR A 248 -6.86 -17.24 5.03
C TYR A 248 -5.77 -17.71 6.01
N PHE A 249 -4.65 -18.23 5.50
CA PHE A 249 -3.53 -18.68 6.34
C PHE A 249 -3.01 -17.56 7.24
N CYS A 250 -2.69 -16.38 6.68
CA CYS A 250 -2.20 -15.25 7.47
C CYS A 250 -3.21 -14.80 8.54
N THR A 251 -4.48 -14.63 8.19
CA THR A 251 -5.48 -14.02 9.09
C THR A 251 -6.08 -15.00 10.09
N ARG A 252 -6.44 -16.22 9.65
CA ARG A 252 -7.13 -17.23 10.47
C ARG A 252 -6.17 -18.12 11.23
N VAL A 253 -5.03 -18.48 10.63
CA VAL A 253 -4.06 -19.40 11.24
C VAL A 253 -3.01 -18.64 12.05
N LEU A 254 -2.41 -17.61 11.46
CA LEU A 254 -1.35 -16.84 12.12
C LEU A 254 -1.87 -15.64 12.93
N GLY A 255 -3.15 -15.27 12.78
CA GLY A 255 -3.71 -14.06 13.42
C GLY A 255 -3.12 -12.75 12.88
N LEU A 256 -2.46 -12.78 11.72
CA LEU A 256 -1.81 -11.65 11.07
C LEU A 256 -2.79 -10.91 10.16
N ARG A 257 -3.03 -9.64 10.48
CA ARG A 257 -3.73 -8.70 9.59
C ARG A 257 -2.72 -7.70 9.06
N LEU A 258 -2.50 -7.72 7.76
CA LEU A 258 -1.65 -6.73 7.12
C LEU A 258 -2.34 -5.36 7.20
N PRO A 259 -1.61 -4.28 7.55
CA PRO A 259 -2.17 -2.95 7.53
C PRO A 259 -2.63 -2.66 6.11
N GLN A 260 -3.94 -2.51 5.93
CA GLN A 260 -4.45 -1.99 4.68
C GLN A 260 -3.93 -0.56 4.57
N ARG A 261 -3.44 -0.18 3.39
CA ARG A 261 -3.32 1.24 3.09
C ARG A 261 -4.73 1.79 3.23
N ASP A 262 -4.96 2.61 4.26
CA ASP A 262 -6.18 3.39 4.35
C ASP A 262 -6.33 4.06 2.98
N ASP A 263 -7.48 3.85 2.34
CA ASP A 263 -7.79 4.59 1.13
C ASP A 263 -7.62 6.07 1.51
N GLU A 264 -6.73 6.79 0.81
CA GLU A 264 -6.54 8.22 1.06
C GLU A 264 -7.92 8.86 1.05
N GLU A 265 -8.34 9.44 2.18
CA GLU A 265 -9.59 10.18 2.25
C GLU A 265 -9.54 11.24 1.14
N CYS A 266 -10.45 11.13 0.19
CA CYS A 266 -10.43 12.02 -0.95
C CYS A 266 -10.83 13.42 -0.47
N ASP A 267 -9.93 14.40 -0.63
CA ASP A 267 -10.21 15.82 -0.37
C ASP A 267 -11.23 16.43 -1.34
N CYS A 268 -11.92 15.61 -2.16
CA CYS A 268 -12.87 16.04 -3.17
C CYS A 268 -14.17 15.25 -3.07
N GLU A 269 -15.29 15.90 -3.40
CA GLU A 269 -16.57 15.22 -3.57
C GLU A 269 -16.50 14.15 -4.69
N PRO A 270 -17.30 13.06 -4.61
CA PRO A 270 -17.23 11.95 -5.54
C PRO A 270 -17.85 12.31 -6.90
N PHE A 271 -17.06 12.94 -7.78
CA PHE A 271 -17.48 13.28 -9.16
C PHE A 271 -17.25 12.14 -10.16
N GLY A 272 -16.23 11.31 -9.93
CA GLY A 272 -15.76 10.27 -10.85
C GLY A 272 -16.44 8.91 -10.69
N ALA A 273 -16.29 8.05 -11.70
CA ALA A 273 -16.70 6.65 -11.62
C ALA A 273 -15.74 5.87 -10.72
N GLU A 274 -16.23 5.47 -9.56
CA GLU A 274 -15.51 4.62 -8.61
C GLU A 274 -15.94 3.18 -8.87
N ALA A 275 -15.19 2.44 -9.68
CA ALA A 275 -15.62 1.10 -10.11
C ALA A 275 -15.98 0.15 -8.95
N LEU A 276 -15.25 0.24 -7.82
CA LEU A 276 -15.52 -0.56 -6.63
C LEU A 276 -16.81 -0.14 -5.92
N ALA A 277 -16.99 1.17 -5.71
CA ALA A 277 -18.20 1.68 -5.06
C ALA A 277 -19.43 1.51 -5.97
N ASP A 278 -19.29 1.69 -7.29
CA ASP A 278 -20.34 1.39 -8.28
C ASP A 278 -20.71 -0.10 -8.27
N TYR A 279 -19.74 -1.00 -8.11
CA TYR A 279 -20.03 -2.42 -7.92
C TYR A 279 -20.86 -2.67 -6.66
N GLY A 280 -20.46 -2.11 -5.50
CA GLY A 280 -21.23 -2.23 -4.25
C GLY A 280 -22.65 -1.66 -4.38
N ARG A 281 -22.80 -0.52 -5.05
CA ARG A 281 -24.10 0.11 -5.35
C ARG A 281 -24.98 -0.80 -6.22
N LYS A 282 -24.42 -1.41 -7.28
CA LYS A 282 -25.16 -2.36 -8.13
C LYS A 282 -25.62 -3.60 -7.38
N VAL A 283 -24.80 -4.15 -6.49
CA VAL A 283 -25.19 -5.28 -5.63
C VAL A 283 -26.38 -4.89 -4.75
N ALA A 284 -26.29 -3.75 -4.05
CA ALA A 284 -27.37 -3.27 -3.19
C ALA A 284 -28.68 -2.97 -3.97
N MET A 285 -28.57 -2.37 -5.17
CA MET A 285 -29.71 -2.12 -6.05
C MET A 285 -30.37 -3.43 -6.53
N LEU A 286 -29.56 -4.44 -6.89
CA LEU A 286 -30.06 -5.77 -7.26
C LEU A 286 -30.80 -6.43 -6.11
N GLU A 287 -30.17 -6.57 -4.95
CA GLU A 287 -30.79 -7.18 -3.75
C GLU A 287 -32.10 -6.47 -3.38
N ARG A 288 -32.10 -5.13 -3.42
CA ARG A 288 -33.31 -4.33 -3.19
C ARG A 288 -34.42 -4.68 -4.18
N ARG A 289 -34.12 -4.76 -5.48
CA ARG A 289 -35.12 -5.08 -6.52
C ARG A 289 -35.60 -6.52 -6.46
N LEU A 290 -34.71 -7.46 -6.14
CA LEU A 290 -35.03 -8.87 -5.92
C LEU A 290 -35.93 -9.06 -4.70
N SER A 291 -35.82 -8.20 -3.67
CA SER A 291 -36.76 -8.18 -2.53
C SER A 291 -38.13 -7.53 -2.83
N GLY A 292 -38.42 -7.21 -4.10
CA GLY A 292 -39.70 -6.65 -4.53
C GLY A 292 -39.83 -5.13 -4.37
N ARG A 293 -38.74 -4.42 -4.02
CA ARG A 293 -38.74 -2.96 -3.93
C ARG A 293 -38.30 -2.35 -5.27
N PRO A 294 -39.14 -1.52 -5.93
CA PRO A 294 -38.80 -1.00 -7.26
C PRO A 294 -37.68 0.04 -7.21
N GLY A 295 -36.93 0.15 -8.31
CA GLY A 295 -36.01 1.27 -8.56
C GLY A 295 -36.79 2.53 -8.92
N ASN A 296 -36.96 3.42 -7.95
CA ASN A 296 -37.72 4.68 -8.07
C ASN A 296 -37.01 5.83 -7.35
N GLU A 297 -37.66 6.98 -7.17
CA GLU A 297 -37.06 8.14 -6.51
C GLU A 297 -36.53 7.82 -5.09
N SER A 298 -37.15 6.87 -4.37
CA SER A 298 -36.66 6.45 -3.04
C SER A 298 -35.31 5.72 -3.07
N GLU A 299 -34.97 5.05 -4.19
CA GLU A 299 -33.64 4.44 -4.39
C GLU A 299 -32.59 5.54 -4.64
N ILE A 300 -32.96 6.59 -5.38
CA ILE A 300 -32.12 7.76 -5.62
C ILE A 300 -31.85 8.52 -4.32
N GLU A 301 -32.89 8.77 -3.52
CA GLU A 301 -32.77 9.43 -2.22
C GLU A 301 -31.87 8.67 -1.25
N LEU A 302 -32.00 7.34 -1.20
CA LEU A 302 -31.14 6.49 -0.37
C LEU A 302 -29.67 6.57 -0.80
N LEU A 303 -29.40 6.49 -2.11
CA LEU A 303 -28.05 6.57 -2.64
C LEU A 303 -27.44 7.97 -2.45
N ARG A 304 -28.24 9.04 -2.49
CA ARG A 304 -27.79 10.40 -2.13
C ARG A 304 -27.46 10.51 -0.64
N ALA A 305 -28.33 10.00 0.23
CA ALA A 305 -28.14 10.05 1.68
C ALA A 305 -26.91 9.27 2.17
N THR A 306 -26.46 8.29 1.38
CA THR A 306 -25.27 7.47 1.66
C THR A 306 -24.02 7.95 0.92
N HIS A 307 -24.03 9.16 0.33
CA HIS A 307 -22.95 9.72 -0.49
C HIS A 307 -22.57 8.83 -1.69
N GLY A 308 -23.47 7.96 -2.13
CA GLY A 308 -23.29 7.07 -3.26
C GLY A 308 -23.47 7.74 -4.62
N LEU A 309 -24.00 8.96 -4.68
CA LEU A 309 -24.20 9.70 -5.92
C LEU A 309 -23.73 11.16 -5.79
N PRO A 310 -23.10 11.72 -6.83
CA PRO A 310 -22.82 13.16 -6.89
C PRO A 310 -24.09 14.00 -6.79
N HIS A 311 -23.95 15.27 -6.42
CA HIS A 311 -25.08 16.20 -6.37
C HIS A 311 -25.66 16.52 -7.77
N GLY A 312 -26.93 16.93 -7.80
CA GLY A 312 -27.60 17.47 -8.98
C GLY A 312 -27.76 16.50 -10.17
N GLY A 313 -27.63 17.04 -11.39
CA GLY A 313 -27.85 16.30 -12.64
C GLY A 313 -26.84 15.18 -12.89
N LEU A 314 -25.60 15.33 -12.41
CA LEU A 314 -24.55 14.30 -12.52
C LEU A 314 -24.92 13.05 -11.74
N GLY A 315 -25.43 13.20 -10.50
CA GLY A 315 -25.94 12.08 -9.72
C GLY A 315 -27.09 11.35 -10.39
N ARG A 316 -28.01 12.11 -11.04
CA ARG A 316 -29.13 11.51 -11.78
C ARG A 316 -28.64 10.73 -12.99
N ALA A 317 -27.72 11.28 -13.79
CA ALA A 317 -27.14 10.57 -14.93
C ALA A 317 -26.39 9.30 -14.50
N ARG A 318 -25.62 9.37 -13.40
CA ARG A 318 -24.93 8.19 -12.84
C ARG A 318 -25.92 7.13 -12.36
N TYR A 319 -26.98 7.54 -11.68
CA TYR A 319 -28.04 6.63 -11.27
C TYR A 319 -28.71 5.96 -12.46
N GLU A 320 -29.10 6.69 -13.51
CA GLU A 320 -29.75 6.08 -14.68
C GLU A 320 -28.83 5.06 -15.37
N ARG A 321 -27.51 5.32 -15.43
CA ARG A 321 -26.53 4.34 -15.93
C ARG A 321 -26.51 3.06 -15.08
N LEU A 322 -26.35 3.20 -13.75
CA LEU A 322 -26.33 2.04 -12.84
C LEU A 322 -27.67 1.29 -12.88
N ARG A 323 -28.78 2.02 -12.93
CA ARG A 323 -30.12 1.47 -13.05
C ARG A 323 -30.28 0.66 -14.32
N HIS A 324 -29.82 1.18 -15.46
CA HIS A 324 -29.89 0.47 -16.73
C HIS A 324 -29.12 -0.85 -16.68
N GLU A 325 -27.88 -0.86 -16.17
CA GLU A 325 -27.10 -2.09 -15.98
C GLU A 325 -27.79 -3.09 -15.04
N VAL A 326 -28.39 -2.60 -13.94
CA VAL A 326 -29.14 -3.45 -13.00
C VAL A 326 -30.43 -3.99 -13.63
N ASP A 327 -31.16 -3.19 -14.41
CA ASP A 327 -32.39 -3.62 -15.08
C ASP A 327 -32.10 -4.68 -16.16
N LEU A 328 -31.01 -4.52 -16.92
CA LEU A 328 -30.52 -5.54 -17.85
C LEU A 328 -30.21 -6.84 -17.11
N MET A 329 -29.44 -6.76 -16.02
CA MET A 329 -29.11 -7.93 -15.22
C MET A 329 -30.35 -8.65 -14.66
N ILE A 330 -31.36 -7.91 -14.19
CA ILE A 330 -32.63 -8.48 -13.73
C ILE A 330 -33.39 -9.16 -14.87
N ALA A 331 -33.37 -8.58 -16.07
CA ALA A 331 -33.97 -9.19 -17.25
C ALA A 331 -33.27 -10.51 -17.59
N THR A 332 -31.93 -10.54 -17.60
CA THR A 332 -31.15 -11.77 -17.79
C THR A 332 -31.46 -12.81 -16.72
N LEU A 333 -31.51 -12.41 -15.44
CA LEU A 333 -31.87 -13.30 -14.34
C LEU A 333 -33.27 -13.92 -14.51
N ARG A 334 -34.27 -13.11 -14.90
CA ARG A 334 -35.63 -13.59 -15.18
C ARG A 334 -35.67 -14.53 -16.37
N HIS A 335 -34.95 -14.20 -17.44
CA HIS A 335 -34.88 -15.02 -18.64
C HIS A 335 -34.26 -16.39 -18.33
N ALA A 336 -33.10 -16.39 -17.66
CA ALA A 336 -32.41 -17.61 -17.24
C ALA A 336 -33.26 -18.46 -16.28
N ALA A 337 -34.07 -17.85 -15.43
CA ALA A 337 -34.99 -18.53 -14.52
C ALA A 337 -36.34 -18.96 -15.15
N GLY A 338 -36.53 -18.81 -16.46
CA GLY A 338 -37.76 -19.24 -17.15
C GLY A 338 -38.94 -18.26 -17.02
N GLY A 339 -38.67 -16.96 -16.92
CA GLY A 339 -39.65 -15.86 -16.96
C GLY A 339 -40.19 -15.43 -15.58
N GLY A 340 -40.06 -16.26 -14.55
CA GLY A 340 -40.47 -15.96 -13.18
C GLY A 340 -39.29 -16.06 -12.21
N LEU A 341 -39.10 -15.03 -11.37
CA LEU A 341 -38.04 -15.02 -10.37
C LEU A 341 -38.65 -15.06 -8.98
N SER A 342 -38.87 -16.28 -8.48
CA SER A 342 -39.38 -16.53 -7.13
C SER A 342 -38.23 -17.11 -6.30
N ILE A 343 -37.66 -16.25 -5.44
CA ILE A 343 -36.64 -16.65 -4.48
C ILE A 343 -37.35 -17.28 -3.28
N LEU A 344 -36.95 -18.50 -2.94
CA LEU A 344 -37.43 -19.27 -1.80
C LEU A 344 -36.67 -18.87 -0.53
N GLU A 345 -37.23 -19.22 0.63
CA GLU A 345 -36.57 -19.02 1.92
C GLU A 345 -35.25 -19.79 2.00
N PRO A 346 -34.20 -19.24 2.62
CA PRO A 346 -32.92 -19.92 2.76
C PRO A 346 -33.04 -21.24 3.54
N THR A 347 -32.51 -22.31 2.97
CA THR A 347 -32.55 -23.66 3.58
C THR A 347 -31.24 -23.94 4.31
N ALA A 348 -31.32 -24.26 5.60
CA ALA A 348 -30.19 -24.76 6.37
C ALA A 348 -29.96 -26.24 6.07
N PHE A 349 -28.70 -26.67 6.02
CA PHE A 349 -28.33 -28.07 5.83
C PHE A 349 -27.22 -28.48 6.79
N GLU A 350 -27.18 -29.77 7.09
CA GLU A 350 -26.13 -30.42 7.85
C GLU A 350 -25.81 -31.76 7.19
N ILE A 351 -24.58 -31.90 6.71
CA ILE A 351 -24.05 -33.13 6.13
C ILE A 351 -23.05 -33.69 7.14
N VAL A 352 -23.32 -34.90 7.64
CA VAL A 352 -22.46 -35.60 8.60
C VAL A 352 -21.98 -36.90 7.97
N GLU A 353 -20.67 -37.06 7.88
CA GLU A 353 -20.01 -38.25 7.34
C GLU A 353 -18.92 -38.73 8.32
N SER A 354 -18.35 -39.92 8.07
CA SER A 354 -17.32 -40.48 8.95
C SER A 354 -16.04 -39.64 8.91
N GLY A 355 -15.85 -38.78 9.90
CA GLY A 355 -14.63 -37.97 10.08
C GLY A 355 -14.78 -36.48 9.79
N TRP A 356 -15.90 -36.03 9.19
CA TRP A 356 -16.16 -34.61 8.93
C TRP A 356 -17.65 -34.27 8.99
N SER A 357 -17.96 -33.02 9.35
CA SER A 357 -19.31 -32.47 9.26
C SER A 357 -19.28 -31.09 8.61
N LEU A 358 -20.25 -30.82 7.74
CA LEU A 358 -20.40 -29.55 7.03
C LEU A 358 -21.79 -28.97 7.32
N THR A 359 -21.80 -27.75 7.83
CA THR A 359 -23.03 -26.99 8.11
C THR A 359 -23.08 -25.71 7.30
N GLY A 360 -24.27 -25.29 6.87
CA GLY A 360 -24.43 -24.04 6.13
C GLY A 360 -25.87 -23.70 5.82
N ARG A 361 -26.04 -22.61 5.07
CA ARG A 361 -27.33 -22.18 4.53
C ARG A 361 -27.17 -21.94 3.02
N LEU A 362 -28.14 -22.43 2.25
CA LEU A 362 -28.25 -22.16 0.82
C LEU A 362 -29.22 -20.99 0.63
N GLU A 363 -28.69 -19.87 0.12
CA GLU A 363 -29.45 -18.65 -0.18
C GLU A 363 -29.65 -18.51 -1.69
N GLY A 364 -30.73 -17.85 -2.12
CA GLY A 364 -31.01 -17.69 -3.56
C GLY A 364 -31.60 -18.94 -4.21
N LEU A 365 -32.23 -19.83 -3.43
CA LEU A 365 -32.98 -20.96 -3.97
C LEU A 365 -34.19 -20.48 -4.76
N THR A 366 -34.51 -21.17 -5.85
CA THR A 366 -35.68 -20.94 -6.70
C THR A 366 -36.33 -22.30 -7.02
N PRO A 367 -37.57 -22.32 -7.57
CA PRO A 367 -38.16 -23.53 -8.14
C PRO A 367 -37.26 -24.28 -9.15
N GLY A 368 -36.34 -23.59 -9.82
CA GLY A 368 -35.40 -24.16 -10.79
C GLY A 368 -34.04 -24.58 -10.21
N GLY A 369 -33.84 -24.50 -8.89
CA GLY A 369 -32.56 -24.77 -8.24
C GLY A 369 -31.92 -23.50 -7.65
N LEU A 370 -30.61 -23.52 -7.44
CA LEU A 370 -29.87 -22.40 -6.83
C LEU A 370 -29.56 -21.32 -7.88
N LEU A 371 -29.93 -20.07 -7.60
CA LEU A 371 -29.63 -18.93 -8.46
C LEU A 371 -28.59 -18.03 -7.80
N LEU A 372 -27.40 -17.98 -8.40
CA LEU A 372 -26.30 -17.12 -8.01
C LEU A 372 -26.10 -16.05 -9.07
N PHE A 373 -25.68 -14.84 -8.65
CA PHE A 373 -25.49 -13.75 -9.58
C PHE A 373 -24.31 -12.85 -9.23
N ARG A 374 -23.73 -12.25 -10.27
CA ARG A 374 -22.61 -11.30 -10.16
C ARG A 374 -22.82 -10.11 -11.11
N PRO A 375 -22.99 -8.86 -10.62
CA PRO A 375 -23.15 -7.67 -11.48
C PRO A 375 -21.84 -7.17 -12.10
N ALA A 376 -20.97 -8.09 -12.50
CA ALA A 376 -19.68 -7.86 -13.13
C ALA A 376 -19.23 -9.13 -13.85
N LYS A 377 -18.17 -9.03 -14.65
CA LYS A 377 -17.56 -10.20 -15.30
C LYS A 377 -17.20 -11.28 -14.28
N LEU A 378 -17.44 -12.55 -14.62
CA LEU A 378 -17.04 -13.67 -13.77
C LEU A 378 -15.53 -13.70 -13.59
N LYS A 379 -15.12 -14.03 -12.37
CA LYS A 379 -13.75 -14.35 -12.01
C LYS A 379 -13.65 -15.81 -11.59
N ALA A 380 -12.46 -16.38 -11.63
CA ALA A 380 -12.25 -17.77 -11.21
C ALA A 380 -12.73 -18.02 -9.76
N LYS A 381 -12.55 -17.03 -8.88
CA LYS A 381 -13.04 -17.10 -7.49
C LYS A 381 -14.57 -17.19 -7.37
N ASP A 382 -15.31 -16.62 -8.31
CA ASP A 382 -16.77 -16.69 -8.30
C ASP A 382 -17.24 -18.06 -8.77
N ARG A 383 -16.56 -18.62 -9.78
CA ARG A 383 -16.82 -19.98 -10.28
C ARG A 383 -16.61 -21.03 -9.20
N VAL A 384 -15.48 -20.98 -8.49
CA VAL A 384 -15.19 -21.95 -7.42
C VAL A 384 -16.14 -21.79 -6.23
N ARG A 385 -16.57 -20.57 -5.88
CA ARG A 385 -17.60 -20.35 -4.86
C ARG A 385 -18.96 -20.90 -5.26
N ALA A 386 -19.35 -20.72 -6.52
CA ALA A 386 -20.59 -21.28 -7.05
C ALA A 386 -20.54 -22.82 -7.08
N TRP A 387 -19.40 -23.38 -7.47
CA TRP A 387 -19.14 -24.82 -7.46
C TRP A 387 -19.32 -25.43 -6.06
N ILE A 388 -18.74 -24.83 -5.03
CA ILE A 388 -18.85 -25.32 -3.65
C ILE A 388 -20.29 -25.29 -3.15
N GLN A 389 -21.03 -24.22 -3.46
CA GLN A 389 -22.46 -24.15 -3.12
C GLN A 389 -23.30 -25.15 -3.92
N HIS A 390 -22.96 -25.39 -5.18
CA HIS A 390 -23.62 -26.38 -6.01
C HIS A 390 -23.38 -27.82 -5.50
N LEU A 391 -22.16 -28.14 -5.06
CA LEU A 391 -21.85 -29.41 -4.40
C LEU A 391 -22.66 -29.57 -3.10
N ALA A 392 -22.76 -28.52 -2.28
CA ALA A 392 -23.58 -28.53 -1.08
C ALA A 392 -25.07 -28.75 -1.40
N LEU A 393 -25.60 -28.12 -2.45
CA LEU A 393 -26.96 -28.35 -2.94
C LEU A 393 -27.17 -29.82 -3.36
N CYS A 394 -26.29 -30.36 -4.21
CA CYS A 394 -26.38 -31.74 -4.70
C CYS A 394 -26.32 -32.75 -3.53
N ALA A 395 -25.37 -32.58 -2.60
CA ALA A 395 -25.23 -33.45 -1.44
C ALA A 395 -26.47 -33.38 -0.52
N HIS A 396 -27.06 -32.20 -0.35
CA HIS A 396 -28.28 -32.02 0.44
C HIS A 396 -29.51 -32.68 -0.23
N VAL A 397 -29.62 -32.61 -1.55
CA VAL A 397 -30.65 -33.32 -2.35
C VAL A 397 -30.48 -34.84 -2.21
N GLU A 398 -29.26 -35.35 -2.33
CA GLU A 398 -28.94 -36.77 -2.15
C GLU A 398 -29.35 -37.28 -0.76
N GLN A 399 -29.09 -36.50 0.29
CA GLN A 399 -29.45 -36.82 1.68
C GLN A 399 -30.97 -36.78 1.93
N SER A 400 -31.68 -35.88 1.25
CA SER A 400 -33.14 -35.68 1.38
C SER A 400 -34.00 -36.67 0.57
N ARG A 401 -33.40 -37.75 0.06
CA ARG A 401 -34.14 -38.95 -0.39
C ARG A 401 -34.74 -39.77 0.77
N VAL A 402 -34.49 -39.35 2.01
CA VAL A 402 -35.13 -39.82 3.25
C VAL A 402 -36.43 -39.00 3.52
N PRO A 403 -37.54 -39.59 4.01
CA PRO A 403 -38.77 -38.83 4.30
C PRO A 403 -38.56 -37.77 5.40
N ASP A 404 -39.21 -36.59 5.28
CA ASP A 404 -39.32 -35.46 6.23
C ASP A 404 -38.37 -34.24 6.16
N THR A 405 -37.42 -34.13 5.23
CA THR A 405 -36.69 -32.84 5.00
C THR A 405 -37.34 -31.97 3.92
N PRO A 406 -37.40 -30.62 4.10
CA PRO A 406 -37.85 -29.70 3.06
C PRO A 406 -36.92 -29.79 1.84
N LYS A 407 -37.45 -30.30 0.73
CA LYS A 407 -36.68 -30.62 -0.47
C LYS A 407 -36.42 -29.36 -1.29
N PRO A 408 -35.16 -29.04 -1.66
CA PRO A 408 -34.94 -28.14 -2.78
C PRO A 408 -35.49 -28.79 -4.07
N PRO A 409 -36.07 -27.99 -4.98
CA PRO A 409 -36.89 -28.51 -6.07
C PRO A 409 -36.07 -29.18 -7.19
N VAL A 410 -34.82 -28.74 -7.42
CA VAL A 410 -33.90 -29.26 -8.44
C VAL A 410 -32.44 -29.10 -7.94
N ASP A 411 -31.56 -30.04 -8.30
CA ASP A 411 -30.12 -30.08 -8.02
C ASP A 411 -29.27 -29.33 -9.08
N GLN A 412 -29.79 -28.22 -9.60
CA GLN A 412 -29.10 -27.39 -10.60
C GLN A 412 -28.74 -26.02 -10.01
N THR A 413 -27.64 -25.43 -10.49
CA THR A 413 -27.26 -24.06 -10.13
C THR A 413 -27.11 -23.21 -11.39
N LEU A 414 -27.76 -22.05 -11.41
CA LEU A 414 -27.55 -21.01 -12.43
C LEU A 414 -26.67 -19.92 -11.85
N LEU A 415 -25.53 -19.65 -12.48
CA LEU A 415 -24.65 -18.53 -12.16
C LEU A 415 -24.72 -17.50 -13.29
N VAL A 416 -25.38 -16.38 -13.04
CA VAL A 416 -25.57 -15.30 -14.02
C VAL A 416 -24.55 -14.20 -13.75
N ALA A 417 -23.87 -13.74 -14.81
CA ALA A 417 -22.99 -12.58 -14.76
C ALA A 417 -23.20 -11.67 -15.97
N THR A 418 -22.49 -10.55 -16.02
CA THR A 418 -22.65 -9.59 -17.12
C THR A 418 -22.06 -10.06 -18.45
N ASP A 419 -21.19 -11.07 -18.43
CA ASP A 419 -20.47 -11.58 -19.60
C ASP A 419 -20.91 -12.97 -20.05
N GLN A 420 -21.50 -13.77 -19.14
CA GLN A 420 -21.92 -15.14 -19.42
C GLN A 420 -22.89 -15.64 -18.36
N THR A 421 -23.74 -16.59 -18.75
CA THR A 421 -24.60 -17.36 -17.85
C THR A 421 -24.14 -18.82 -17.84
N LEU A 422 -23.88 -19.37 -16.66
CA LEU A 422 -23.37 -20.73 -16.49
C LEU A 422 -24.42 -21.60 -15.79
N LEU A 423 -24.70 -22.77 -16.37
CA LEU A 423 -25.52 -23.81 -15.77
C LEU A 423 -24.64 -24.93 -15.22
N PHE A 424 -24.79 -25.20 -13.93
CA PHE A 424 -24.18 -26.35 -13.25
C PHE A 424 -25.18 -27.49 -13.24
N ARG A 425 -24.82 -28.58 -13.92
CA ARG A 425 -25.61 -29.81 -13.99
C ARG A 425 -25.40 -30.66 -12.73
N PRO A 426 -26.37 -31.52 -12.38
CA PRO A 426 -26.26 -32.41 -11.22
C PRO A 426 -24.97 -33.22 -11.24
N VAL A 427 -24.25 -33.20 -10.12
CA VAL A 427 -22.95 -33.87 -9.96
C VAL A 427 -23.15 -35.15 -9.15
N ALA A 428 -22.71 -36.28 -9.71
CA ALA A 428 -22.63 -37.53 -8.95
C ALA A 428 -21.50 -37.47 -7.92
N ASN A 429 -21.68 -38.10 -6.76
CA ASN A 429 -20.68 -38.14 -5.67
C ASN A 429 -20.31 -36.76 -5.12
N ALA A 430 -21.29 -35.85 -5.02
CA ALA A 430 -21.05 -34.50 -4.50
C ALA A 430 -20.42 -34.49 -3.10
N ARG A 431 -20.74 -35.49 -2.27
CA ARG A 431 -20.16 -35.69 -0.94
C ARG A 431 -18.66 -35.97 -0.95
N ASP A 432 -18.15 -36.72 -1.93
CA ASP A 432 -16.72 -37.03 -2.03
C ASP A 432 -15.91 -35.78 -2.40
N HIS A 433 -16.46 -34.93 -3.27
CA HIS A 433 -15.86 -33.64 -3.59
C HIS A 433 -15.86 -32.70 -2.39
N LEU A 434 -16.95 -32.66 -1.61
CA LEU A 434 -17.01 -31.89 -0.36
C LEU A 434 -16.02 -32.41 0.69
N ALA A 435 -15.86 -33.73 0.83
CA ALA A 435 -14.90 -34.32 1.76
C ALA A 435 -13.46 -33.85 1.48
N ARG A 436 -13.07 -33.79 0.20
CA ARG A 436 -11.75 -33.26 -0.21
C ARG A 436 -11.59 -31.78 0.12
N LEU A 437 -12.61 -30.97 -0.16
CA LEU A 437 -12.60 -29.55 0.18
C LEU A 437 -12.51 -29.31 1.69
N VAL A 438 -13.19 -30.12 2.49
CA VAL A 438 -13.09 -30.06 3.96
C VAL A 438 -11.70 -30.47 4.44
N ALA A 439 -11.11 -31.53 3.87
CA ALA A 439 -9.72 -31.92 4.17
C ALA A 439 -8.73 -30.79 3.83
N MET A 440 -8.92 -30.09 2.70
CA MET A 440 -8.08 -28.93 2.35
C MET A 440 -8.22 -27.77 3.35
N VAL A 441 -9.40 -27.56 3.96
CA VAL A 441 -9.58 -26.57 5.04
C VAL A 441 -8.81 -26.98 6.30
N GLU A 442 -8.79 -28.28 6.62
CA GLU A 442 -8.00 -28.80 7.74
C GLU A 442 -6.49 -28.65 7.48
N ASP A 443 -6.04 -29.01 6.28
CA ASP A 443 -4.65 -28.83 5.84
C ASP A 443 -4.25 -27.36 5.88
N ALA A 444 -5.10 -26.46 5.37
CA ALA A 444 -4.88 -25.02 5.43
C ALA A 444 -4.73 -24.47 6.85
N GLY A 445 -5.22 -25.20 7.87
CA GLY A 445 -5.04 -24.88 9.28
C GLY A 445 -3.61 -25.10 9.78
N THR A 446 -2.77 -25.83 9.05
CA THR A 446 -1.38 -26.15 9.44
C THR A 446 -0.37 -25.83 8.35
N THR A 447 -0.75 -25.89 7.09
CA THR A 447 0.12 -25.69 5.94
C THR A 447 -0.36 -24.58 5.03
N LEU A 448 0.57 -23.90 4.37
CA LEU A 448 0.27 -22.89 3.37
C LEU A 448 -0.03 -23.58 2.03
N LEU A 449 -1.29 -23.48 1.57
CA LEU A 449 -1.70 -24.06 0.30
C LEU A 449 -1.44 -23.11 -0.88
N PRO A 450 -0.79 -23.56 -1.97
CA PRO A 450 -0.58 -22.79 -3.20
C PRO A 450 -1.87 -22.75 -4.03
N TRP A 451 -2.92 -22.12 -3.51
CA TRP A 451 -4.20 -21.99 -4.21
C TRP A 451 -4.44 -20.54 -4.63
N PHE A 452 -4.37 -20.29 -5.94
CA PHE A 452 -4.60 -19.00 -6.56
C PHE A 452 -5.71 -19.14 -7.62
N PRO A 453 -6.92 -18.61 -7.40
CA PRO A 453 -8.09 -18.87 -8.25
C PRO A 453 -7.87 -18.71 -9.73
N GLU A 454 -7.33 -17.56 -10.17
CA GLU A 454 -7.22 -17.26 -11.60
C GLU A 454 -6.17 -18.18 -12.23
N SER A 455 -5.02 -18.33 -11.58
CA SER A 455 -3.94 -19.18 -12.08
C SER A 455 -4.31 -20.67 -12.08
N SER A 456 -5.06 -21.13 -11.08
CA SER A 456 -5.52 -22.53 -10.98
C SER A 456 -6.60 -22.84 -12.01
N PHE A 457 -7.52 -21.90 -12.24
CA PHE A 457 -8.56 -22.02 -13.26
C PHE A 457 -7.95 -22.06 -14.67
N GLU A 458 -6.98 -21.19 -14.95
CA GLU A 458 -6.26 -21.16 -16.23
C GLU A 458 -5.53 -22.48 -16.47
N TYR A 459 -4.76 -22.96 -15.48
CA TYR A 459 -4.06 -24.23 -15.55
C TYR A 459 -4.99 -25.40 -15.91
N ALA A 460 -6.11 -25.53 -15.20
CA ALA A 460 -7.05 -26.63 -15.42
C ALA A 460 -7.80 -26.52 -16.77
N SER A 461 -8.07 -25.29 -17.23
CA SER A 461 -8.72 -25.05 -18.53
C SER A 461 -7.81 -25.45 -19.69
N GLU A 462 -6.55 -25.03 -19.65
CA GLU A 462 -5.53 -25.40 -20.66
C GLU A 462 -5.25 -26.90 -20.67
N LEU A 463 -5.14 -27.51 -19.49
CA LEU A 463 -4.96 -28.96 -19.38
C LEU A 463 -6.13 -29.75 -19.98
N ARG A 464 -7.35 -29.21 -19.91
CA ARG A 464 -8.54 -29.84 -20.48
C ARG A 464 -8.62 -29.67 -21.99
N ALA A 465 -8.30 -28.47 -22.51
CA ALA A 465 -8.24 -28.22 -23.94
C ALA A 465 -7.18 -29.08 -24.64
N SER A 466 -6.02 -29.26 -23.99
CA SER A 466 -4.93 -30.09 -24.50
C SER A 466 -5.13 -31.60 -24.32
N ARG A 467 -6.18 -32.08 -23.62
CA ARG A 467 -6.53 -33.52 -23.64
C ARG A 467 -7.07 -33.97 -25.00
N ASP A 468 -7.57 -33.01 -25.79
CA ASP A 468 -8.09 -33.27 -27.13
C ASP A 468 -6.98 -33.23 -28.20
N GLU A 469 -5.74 -32.83 -27.85
CA GLU A 469 -4.58 -32.69 -28.75
C GLU A 469 -3.34 -33.44 -28.18
N GLU A 470 -2.69 -34.35 -28.93
CA GLU A 470 -1.48 -35.06 -28.49
C GLU A 470 -0.27 -34.11 -28.32
N SER A 471 -0.19 -33.39 -27.19
CA SER A 471 0.83 -32.37 -26.86
C SER A 471 1.46 -32.61 -25.48
N ASP A 472 2.57 -31.90 -25.18
CA ASP A 472 3.24 -31.83 -23.87
C ASP A 472 2.42 -30.97 -22.86
N ALA A 473 1.17 -31.39 -22.66
CA ALA A 473 0.06 -30.65 -22.05
C ALA A 473 0.33 -30.02 -20.65
N PRO A 474 1.04 -30.67 -19.71
CA PRO A 474 1.21 -30.10 -18.36
C PRO A 474 2.21 -28.94 -18.30
N GLY A 475 3.20 -28.92 -19.19
CA GLY A 475 4.24 -27.89 -19.23
C GLY A 475 3.67 -26.54 -19.71
N ASP A 476 2.93 -26.58 -20.82
CA ASP A 476 2.30 -25.40 -21.42
C ASP A 476 1.23 -24.80 -20.50
N ALA A 477 0.40 -25.65 -19.88
CA ALA A 477 -0.61 -25.21 -18.91
C ALA A 477 0.03 -24.49 -17.70
N LEU A 478 1.18 -24.97 -17.21
CA LEU A 478 1.90 -24.32 -16.11
C LEU A 478 2.47 -22.95 -16.54
N GLU A 479 2.94 -22.82 -17.78
CA GLU A 479 3.40 -21.54 -18.30
C GLU A 479 2.26 -20.50 -18.38
N HIS A 480 1.08 -20.93 -18.82
CA HIS A 480 -0.13 -20.08 -18.85
C HIS A 480 -0.54 -19.64 -17.43
N ALA A 481 -0.54 -20.56 -16.47
CA ALA A 481 -0.79 -20.24 -15.07
C ALA A 481 0.22 -19.22 -14.52
N ARG A 482 1.52 -19.37 -14.84
CA ARG A 482 2.56 -18.41 -14.43
C ARG A 482 2.34 -17.04 -15.08
N LYS A 483 1.96 -16.99 -16.36
CA LYS A 483 1.59 -15.73 -17.04
C LYS A 483 0.43 -15.05 -16.34
N THR A 484 -0.59 -15.78 -15.90
CA THR A 484 -1.72 -15.24 -15.13
C THR A 484 -1.32 -14.77 -13.74
N PHE A 485 -0.52 -15.56 -13.01
CA PHE A 485 -0.07 -15.25 -11.65
C PHE A 485 0.78 -13.98 -11.57
N TYR A 486 1.77 -13.86 -12.45
CA TYR A 486 2.68 -12.71 -12.53
C TYR A 486 2.16 -11.58 -13.43
N ARG A 487 1.17 -11.88 -14.28
CA ARG A 487 0.62 -10.99 -15.30
C ARG A 487 1.69 -10.46 -16.26
N THR A 488 2.54 -11.35 -16.76
CA THR A 488 3.58 -11.02 -17.74
C THR A 488 2.96 -10.73 -19.11
N GLY A 489 3.13 -9.52 -19.64
CA GLY A 489 2.64 -9.11 -20.97
C GLY A 489 1.34 -8.28 -21.00
N GLY A 490 0.80 -7.89 -19.84
CA GLY A 490 -0.38 -7.02 -19.72
C GLY A 490 -0.05 -5.54 -19.45
N PRO A 491 -1.06 -4.65 -19.40
CA PRO A 491 -0.88 -3.25 -19.04
C PRO A 491 -0.33 -3.07 -17.62
N SER A 492 0.59 -2.12 -17.44
CA SER A 492 1.32 -1.89 -16.18
C SER A 492 0.46 -1.50 -14.97
N TRP A 493 -0.78 -1.06 -15.19
CA TRP A 493 -1.72 -0.65 -14.15
C TRP A 493 -2.58 -1.78 -13.58
N SER A 494 -2.45 -3.00 -14.11
CA SER A 494 -3.25 -4.15 -13.65
C SER A 494 -2.32 -5.24 -13.11
N GLY A 495 -2.43 -5.57 -11.83
CA GLY A 495 -1.65 -6.62 -11.19
C GLY A 495 -2.23 -8.02 -11.41
N GLY A 496 -1.36 -9.04 -11.40
CA GLY A 496 -1.75 -10.45 -11.23
C GLY A 496 -1.95 -10.80 -9.75
N GLU A 497 -2.22 -12.08 -9.45
CA GLU A 497 -2.42 -12.57 -8.07
C GLU A 497 -1.17 -12.37 -7.19
N SER A 498 0.03 -12.33 -7.80
CA SER A 498 1.30 -12.02 -7.13
C SER A 498 1.42 -10.59 -6.55
N TYR A 499 0.53 -9.68 -6.91
CA TYR A 499 0.52 -8.30 -6.38
C TYR A 499 -0.24 -8.19 -5.05
N ASP A 500 -0.99 -9.23 -4.65
CA ASP A 500 -1.67 -9.26 -3.36
C ASP A 500 -0.65 -9.32 -2.21
N GLU A 501 -0.81 -8.44 -1.22
CA GLU A 501 0.15 -8.30 -0.11
C GLU A 501 0.22 -9.57 0.76
N TYR A 502 -0.89 -10.31 0.90
CA TYR A 502 -0.89 -11.57 1.62
C TYR A 502 -0.14 -12.64 0.84
N VAL A 503 -0.28 -12.67 -0.49
CA VAL A 503 0.50 -13.57 -1.37
C VAL A 503 1.99 -13.24 -1.28
N GLN A 504 2.36 -11.96 -1.38
CA GLN A 504 3.75 -11.51 -1.29
C GLN A 504 4.41 -11.86 0.05
N LEU A 505 3.68 -11.71 1.16
CA LEU A 505 4.20 -12.10 2.46
C LEU A 505 4.31 -13.62 2.57
N ALA A 506 3.22 -14.35 2.30
CA ALA A 506 3.13 -15.79 2.52
C ALA A 506 4.17 -16.57 1.71
N TRP A 507 4.43 -16.14 0.48
CA TRP A 507 5.37 -16.76 -0.45
C TRP A 507 6.69 -16.02 -0.55
N ARG A 508 7.01 -15.10 0.37
CA ARG A 508 8.26 -14.35 0.33
C ARG A 508 9.46 -15.30 0.35
N GLY A 509 10.32 -15.21 -0.67
CA GLY A 509 11.52 -16.05 -0.78
C GLY A 509 11.29 -17.42 -1.42
N CYS A 510 10.08 -17.71 -1.88
CA CYS A 510 9.71 -18.92 -2.62
C CYS A 510 8.88 -18.56 -3.86
N ASP A 511 9.03 -19.31 -4.94
CA ASP A 511 8.10 -19.23 -6.07
C ASP A 511 7.02 -20.32 -5.84
N PRO A 512 5.75 -19.96 -5.64
CA PRO A 512 4.68 -20.94 -5.40
C PRO A 512 4.41 -21.86 -6.60
N LEU A 513 4.93 -21.51 -7.78
CA LEU A 513 4.76 -22.22 -9.04
C LEU A 513 6.08 -22.81 -9.58
N ALA A 514 7.15 -22.87 -8.77
CA ALA A 514 8.44 -23.45 -9.18
C ALA A 514 8.57 -24.95 -8.89
N GLY A 515 9.25 -25.68 -9.80
CA GLY A 515 9.87 -27.01 -9.66
C GLY A 515 8.99 -28.12 -9.05
N ASP A 516 8.53 -29.08 -9.87
CA ASP A 516 7.58 -30.14 -9.48
C ASP A 516 6.48 -29.56 -8.59
N ALA A 517 5.72 -28.60 -9.13
CA ALA A 517 4.63 -27.90 -8.45
C ALA A 517 3.42 -28.83 -8.21
N THR A 518 3.66 -30.05 -7.72
CA THR A 518 2.70 -31.13 -7.56
C THR A 518 1.51 -30.66 -6.75
N LEU A 519 1.72 -29.89 -5.67
CA LEU A 519 0.62 -29.45 -4.83
C LEU A 519 -0.26 -28.38 -5.50
N PHE A 520 0.32 -27.39 -6.20
CA PHE A 520 -0.46 -26.41 -6.99
C PHE A 520 -1.25 -27.13 -8.09
N GLN A 521 -0.57 -27.99 -8.86
CA GLN A 521 -1.17 -28.72 -9.97
C GLN A 521 -2.25 -29.70 -9.49
N GLN A 522 -2.04 -30.37 -8.35
CA GLN A 522 -3.03 -31.25 -7.71
C GLN A 522 -4.26 -30.46 -7.30
N ILE A 523 -4.11 -29.35 -6.57
CA ILE A 523 -5.24 -28.50 -6.16
C ILE A 523 -6.00 -27.98 -7.38
N ALA A 524 -5.28 -27.48 -8.38
CA ALA A 524 -5.89 -26.98 -9.61
C ALA A 524 -6.66 -28.09 -10.34
N HIS A 525 -6.07 -29.27 -10.51
CA HIS A 525 -6.70 -30.40 -11.19
C HIS A 525 -7.90 -30.95 -10.40
N GLU A 526 -7.73 -31.25 -9.12
CA GLU A 526 -8.74 -31.88 -8.28
C GLU A 526 -10.01 -31.04 -8.10
N ILE A 527 -9.89 -29.71 -8.10
CA ILE A 527 -11.01 -28.81 -7.86
C ILE A 527 -11.61 -28.28 -9.14
N TYR A 528 -10.79 -27.88 -10.11
CA TYR A 528 -11.28 -27.19 -11.31
C TYR A 528 -11.62 -28.15 -12.45
N ASP A 529 -11.04 -29.35 -12.54
CA ASP A 529 -11.41 -30.32 -13.59
C ASP A 529 -12.87 -30.81 -13.44
N PRO A 530 -13.35 -31.20 -12.23
CA PRO A 530 -14.76 -31.52 -12.02
C PRO A 530 -15.69 -30.33 -12.25
N LEU A 531 -15.27 -29.14 -11.82
CA LEU A 531 -16.02 -27.89 -12.03
C LEU A 531 -16.22 -27.63 -13.53
N LEU A 532 -15.15 -27.68 -14.32
CA LEU A 532 -15.20 -27.49 -15.76
C LEU A 532 -16.03 -28.55 -16.49
N GLY A 533 -16.18 -29.74 -15.89
CA GLY A 533 -16.99 -30.82 -16.46
C GLY A 533 -18.48 -30.76 -16.12
N ALA A 534 -18.83 -30.08 -15.04
CA ALA A 534 -20.22 -29.93 -14.59
C ALA A 534 -20.88 -28.64 -15.10
N VAL A 535 -20.10 -27.72 -15.69
CA VAL A 535 -20.55 -26.40 -16.11
C VAL A 535 -20.72 -26.34 -17.62
N GLU A 536 -21.89 -25.87 -18.05
CA GLU A 536 -22.21 -25.57 -19.44
C GLU A 536 -22.56 -24.09 -19.56
N PRO A 537 -22.04 -23.35 -20.58
CA PRO A 537 -22.55 -22.03 -20.89
C PRO A 537 -23.99 -22.18 -21.43
N LEU A 538 -24.90 -21.37 -20.89
CA LEU A 538 -26.21 -21.18 -21.48
C LEU A 538 -26.06 -20.16 -22.60
N ASP A 539 -26.23 -20.60 -23.85
CA ASP A 539 -26.33 -19.69 -24.98
C ASP A 539 -27.51 -18.75 -24.75
N GLU A 540 -27.19 -17.50 -24.42
CA GLU A 540 -28.12 -16.40 -24.54
C GLU A 540 -28.33 -16.21 -26.04
N GLY A 541 -29.36 -16.87 -26.58
CA GLY A 541 -29.76 -16.71 -27.97
C GLY A 541 -29.73 -15.23 -28.32
N THR A 542 -28.87 -14.88 -29.27
CA THR A 542 -28.75 -13.54 -29.85
C THR A 542 -30.14 -13.00 -30.11
N SER A 543 -30.58 -12.08 -29.25
CA SER A 543 -31.66 -11.18 -29.62
C SER A 543 -31.08 -10.28 -30.70
N ASP A 544 -31.39 -10.58 -31.95
CA ASP A 544 -31.26 -9.65 -33.06
C ASP A 544 -31.83 -8.29 -32.62
N SER A 545 -30.94 -7.30 -32.52
CA SER A 545 -31.29 -5.88 -32.55
C SER A 545 -30.26 -5.14 -33.38
#